data_AF-R7KGM7-F1
#
_entry.id   AF-R7KGM7-F1
#
_cell.length_a   1.000
_cell.length_b   1.000
_cell.length_c   1.000
_cell.angle_alpha   90.00
_cell.angle_beta   90.00
_cell.angle_gamma   90.00
#
_symmetry.space_group_name_H-M   'P 1'
#
loop_
_entity.id
_entity.type
_entity.pdbx_description
1 polymer ?
#
loop_
_entity_poly.entity_id
_entity_poly.type
_entity_poly.pdbx_seq_one_letter_code
_entity_poly.pdbx_strand_id
1 'polypeptide(L)'
;MVRLELMRRIRQNANIIIIALLTVTLVWLALIIVNNQYKVRALISDIEQEQELSRRLLDEQREINIELAKVTLPGYIASGAKEMGLELARNENTVILQPKPVPRFVTRKEGDPS
;
A
#
# COMPACT_ATOMS: atom_id res chain seq x y z
N MET A 1 49.09 -38.78 -39.68
CA MET A 1 49.94 -39.06 -38.50
C MET A 1 49.67 -38.11 -37.33
N VAL A 2 49.62 -36.78 -37.51
CA VAL A 2 49.41 -35.79 -36.44
C VAL A 2 48.17 -36.02 -35.54
N ARG A 3 47.02 -36.45 -36.11
CA ARG A 3 45.80 -36.71 -35.32
C ARG A 3 45.90 -37.90 -34.35
N LEU A 4 46.71 -38.91 -34.69
CA LEU A 4 46.90 -40.12 -33.86
C LEU A 4 47.80 -39.84 -32.66
N GLU A 5 48.85 -39.03 -32.84
CA GLU A 5 49.71 -38.56 -31.74
C GLU A 5 48.95 -37.63 -30.79
N LEU A 6 48.09 -36.76 -31.34
CA LEU A 6 47.23 -35.88 -30.54
C LEU A 6 46.25 -36.69 -29.67
N MET A 7 45.57 -37.68 -30.25
CA MET A 7 44.68 -38.57 -29.49
C MET A 7 45.40 -39.33 -28.39
N ARG A 8 46.64 -39.78 -28.64
CA ARG A 8 47.43 -40.52 -27.65
C ARG A 8 47.86 -39.62 -26.48
N ARG A 9 48.25 -38.37 -26.75
CA ARG A 9 48.54 -37.35 -25.72
C ARG A 9 47.29 -36.93 -24.93
N ILE A 10 46.16 -36.77 -25.61
CA ILE A 10 44.87 -36.46 -24.95
C ILE A 10 44.47 -37.59 -24.00
N ARG A 11 44.65 -38.86 -24.40
CA ARG A 11 44.33 -40.00 -23.54
C ARG A 11 45.28 -40.11 -22.34
N GLN A 12 46.55 -39.75 -22.50
CA GLN A 12 47.53 -39.71 -21.40
C GLN A 12 47.26 -38.57 -20.41
N ASN A 13 46.82 -37.40 -20.89
CA ASN A 13 46.57 -36.22 -20.06
C ASN A 13 45.07 -35.99 -19.78
N ALA A 14 44.21 -37.00 -20.03
CA ALA A 14 42.76 -36.87 -19.98
C ALA A 14 42.28 -36.34 -18.63
N ASN A 15 42.87 -36.84 -17.53
CA ASN A 15 42.52 -36.39 -16.18
C ASN A 15 42.82 -34.91 -15.96
N ILE A 16 43.97 -34.42 -16.45
CA ILE A 16 44.36 -33.01 -16.34
C ILE A 16 43.40 -32.13 -17.15
N ILE A 17 43.03 -32.56 -18.34
CA ILE A 17 42.08 -31.84 -19.20
C ILE A 17 40.71 -31.79 -18.53
N ILE A 18 40.23 -32.88 -17.94
CA ILE A 18 38.95 -32.92 -17.22
C ILE A 18 38.98 -31.99 -16.02
N ILE A 19 40.05 -32.02 -15.22
CA ILE A 19 40.21 -31.13 -14.06
C ILE A 19 40.23 -29.66 -14.50
N ALA A 20 40.96 -29.34 -15.57
CA ALA A 20 40.98 -27.99 -16.13
C ALA A 20 39.59 -27.55 -16.62
N LEU A 21 38.84 -28.45 -17.26
CA LEU A 21 37.50 -28.13 -17.76
C LEU A 21 36.50 -27.93 -16.61
N LEU A 22 36.58 -28.76 -15.55
CA LEU A 22 35.77 -28.61 -14.35
C LEU A 22 36.07 -27.31 -13.61
N THR A 23 37.34 -26.95 -13.46
CA THR A 23 37.73 -25.68 -12.81
C THR A 23 37.24 -24.47 -13.60
N VAL A 24 37.38 -24.47 -14.93
CA VAL A 24 36.82 -23.41 -15.79
C VAL A 24 35.30 -23.34 -15.66
N THR A 25 34.62 -24.49 -15.64
CA THR A 25 33.16 -24.55 -15.50
C THR A 25 32.71 -24.00 -14.15
N LEU A 26 33.43 -24.31 -13.06
CA LEU A 26 33.13 -23.79 -11.73
C LEU A 26 33.29 -22.27 -11.67
N VAL A 27 34.39 -21.73 -12.23
CA VAL A 27 34.60 -20.27 -12.28
C VAL A 27 33.49 -19.60 -13.11
N TRP A 28 33.12 -20.20 -14.25
CA TRP A 28 32.05 -19.68 -15.08
C TRP A 28 30.70 -19.66 -14.34
N LEU A 29 30.38 -20.73 -13.63
CA LEU A 29 29.16 -20.82 -12.82
C LEU A 29 29.15 -19.77 -11.70
N ALA A 30 30.29 -19.56 -11.04
CA ALA A 30 30.43 -18.53 -10.02
C ALA A 30 30.14 -17.12 -10.58
N LEU A 31 30.66 -16.79 -11.77
CA LEU A 31 30.37 -15.52 -12.44
C LEU A 31 28.88 -15.36 -12.77
N ILE A 32 28.23 -16.43 -13.24
CA ILE A 32 26.78 -16.43 -13.50
C ILE A 32 25.99 -16.17 -12.22
N ILE A 33 26.33 -16.85 -11.12
CA ILE A 33 25.65 -16.70 -9.84
C ILE A 33 25.76 -15.25 -9.35
N VAL A 34 26.96 -14.69 -9.38
CA VAL A 34 27.20 -13.31 -8.95
C VAL A 34 26.39 -12.33 -9.80
N ASN A 35 26.43 -12.48 -11.14
CA ASN A 35 25.65 -11.64 -12.04
C ASN A 35 24.14 -11.77 -11.78
N ASN A 36 23.67 -12.99 -11.52
CA ASN A 36 22.26 -13.23 -11.21
C ASN A 36 21.86 -12.58 -9.87
N GLN A 37 22.70 -12.66 -8.84
CA GLN A 37 22.45 -11.97 -7.58
C GLN A 37 22.34 -10.46 -7.74
N TYR A 38 23.20 -9.83 -8.56
CA TYR A 38 23.08 -8.40 -8.86
C TYR A 38 21.77 -8.08 -9.59
N LYS A 39 21.39 -8.87 -10.59
CA LYS A 39 20.13 -8.69 -11.31
C LYS A 39 18.92 -8.84 -10.40
N VAL A 40 18.91 -9.85 -9.53
CA VAL A 40 17.83 -10.08 -8.57
C VAL A 40 17.71 -8.90 -7.61
N ARG A 41 18.83 -8.38 -7.08
CA ARG A 41 18.81 -7.21 -6.18
C ARG A 41 18.26 -5.96 -6.88
N ALA A 42 18.68 -5.72 -8.12
CA ALA A 42 18.16 -4.60 -8.91
C ALA A 42 16.64 -4.75 -9.13
N LEU A 43 16.19 -5.93 -9.58
CA LEU A 43 14.77 -6.21 -9.81
C LEU A 43 13.91 -6.06 -8.55
N ILE A 44 14.40 -6.50 -7.39
CA ILE A 44 13.68 -6.33 -6.12
C ILE A 44 13.54 -4.84 -5.79
N SER A 45 14.61 -4.06 -5.95
CA SER A 45 14.57 -2.61 -5.72
C SER A 45 13.55 -1.92 -6.63
N ASP A 46 13.51 -2.29 -7.91
CA ASP A 46 12.55 -1.73 -8.87
C ASP A 46 11.10 -2.08 -8.47
N ILE A 47 10.85 -3.33 -8.07
CA ILE A 47 9.55 -3.79 -7.59
C ILE A 47 9.13 -3.04 -6.32
N GLU A 48 10.05 -2.86 -5.37
CA GLU A 48 9.76 -2.11 -4.13
C GLU A 48 9.39 -0.66 -4.44
N GLN A 49 10.10 -0.02 -5.37
CA GLN A 49 9.79 1.34 -5.81
C GLN A 49 8.40 1.43 -6.46
N GLU A 50 8.06 0.49 -7.34
CA GLU A 50 6.73 0.44 -7.96
C GLU A 50 5.61 0.19 -6.94
N GLN A 51 5.84 -0.69 -5.95
CA GLN A 51 4.89 -0.94 -4.87
C GLN A 51 4.68 0.29 -3.98
N GLU A 52 5.75 1.03 -3.67
CA GLU A 52 5.65 2.26 -2.90
C GLU A 52 4.85 3.33 -3.66
N LEU A 53 5.10 3.50 -4.95
CA LEU A 53 4.32 4.40 -5.81
C LEU A 53 2.85 4.00 -5.85
N SER A 54 2.56 2.71 -6.01
CA SER A 54 1.19 2.19 -6.01
C SER A 54 0.46 2.48 -4.70
N ARG A 55 1.13 2.30 -3.55
CA ARG A 55 0.55 2.66 -2.24
C ARG A 55 0.25 4.15 -2.14
N ARG A 56 1.19 5.01 -2.54
CA ARG A 56 0.99 6.48 -2.53
C ARG A 56 -0.21 6.88 -3.39
N LEU A 57 -0.33 6.33 -4.59
CA LEU A 57 -1.46 6.60 -5.48
C LEU A 57 -2.81 6.13 -4.88
N LEU A 58 -2.83 4.99 -4.19
CA LEU A 58 -4.03 4.52 -3.50
C LEU A 58 -4.43 5.43 -2.34
N ASP A 59 -3.45 5.95 -1.59
CA ASP A 59 -3.70 6.88 -0.51
C ASP A 59 -4.20 8.24 -1.05
N GLU A 60 -3.59 8.76 -2.12
CA GLU A 60 -4.07 9.96 -2.83
C GLU A 60 -5.49 9.76 -3.36
N GLN A 61 -5.79 8.59 -3.94
CA GLN A 61 -7.15 8.29 -4.41
C GLN A 61 -8.16 8.26 -3.26
N ARG A 62 -7.79 7.72 -2.10
CA ARG A 62 -8.65 7.73 -0.91
C ARG A 62 -8.87 9.15 -0.39
N GLU A 63 -7.81 9.95 -0.36
CA GLU A 63 -7.89 11.35 0.03
C GLU A 63 -8.84 12.13 -0.89
N ILE A 64 -8.66 12.01 -2.20
CA ILE A 64 -9.56 12.62 -3.20
C ILE A 64 -11.00 12.15 -3.02
N ASN A 65 -11.23 10.85 -2.77
CA ASN A 65 -12.58 10.34 -2.54
C ASN A 65 -13.22 10.93 -1.28
N ILE A 66 -12.43 11.14 -0.21
CA ILE A 66 -12.91 11.79 1.01
C ILE A 66 -13.24 13.26 0.74
N GLU A 67 -12.39 13.97 0.00
CA GLU A 67 -12.66 15.36 -0.39
C GLU A 67 -13.90 15.48 -1.27
N LEU A 68 -14.04 14.60 -2.26
CA LEU A 68 -15.20 14.53 -3.12
C LEU A 68 -16.46 14.27 -2.29
N ALA A 69 -16.43 13.29 -1.38
CA ALA A 69 -17.55 13.02 -0.48
C ALA A 69 -17.90 14.25 0.38
N LYS A 70 -16.91 14.96 0.94
CA LYS A 70 -17.14 16.20 1.70
C LYS A 70 -17.81 17.27 0.86
N VAL A 71 -17.42 17.42 -0.40
CA VAL A 71 -18.01 18.42 -1.32
C VAL A 71 -19.41 18.01 -1.78
N THR A 72 -19.65 16.71 -1.99
CA THR A 72 -20.95 16.22 -2.47
C THR A 72 -21.99 16.08 -1.35
N LEU A 73 -21.58 15.85 -0.10
CA LEU A 73 -22.48 15.65 1.03
C LEU A 73 -23.49 16.80 1.24
N PRO A 74 -23.08 18.09 1.26
CA PRO A 74 -24.03 19.20 1.36
C PRO A 74 -25.03 19.24 0.20
N GLY A 75 -24.56 18.98 -1.03
CA GLY A 75 -25.41 18.93 -2.22
C GLY A 75 -26.41 17.77 -2.18
N TYR A 76 -25.96 16.59 -1.75
CA TYR A 76 -26.78 15.39 -1.62
C TYR A 76 -27.84 15.53 -0.51
N ILE A 77 -27.47 16.13 0.64
CA ILE A 77 -28.40 16.43 1.72
C ILE A 77 -29.43 17.46 1.25
N ALA A 78 -29.01 18.51 0.55
CA ALA A 78 -29.92 19.52 0.02
C ALA A 78 -30.90 18.95 -1.02
N SER A 79 -30.42 18.08 -1.93
CA SER A 79 -31.28 17.41 -2.91
C SER A 79 -32.26 16.44 -2.26
N GLY A 80 -31.81 15.63 -1.30
CA GLY A 80 -32.66 14.69 -0.56
C GLY A 80 -33.72 15.40 0.30
N ALA A 81 -33.36 16.49 0.97
CA ALA A 81 -34.31 17.31 1.72
C ALA A 81 -35.39 17.91 0.81
N LYS A 82 -35.00 18.40 -0.37
CA LYS A 82 -35.94 18.92 -1.38
C LYS A 82 -36.91 17.85 -1.88
N GLU A 83 -36.43 16.62 -2.09
CA GLU A 83 -37.27 15.48 -2.50
C GLU A 83 -38.28 15.07 -1.42
N MET A 84 -37.92 15.22 -0.15
CA MET A 84 -38.83 15.04 1.01
C MET A 84 -39.79 16.22 1.21
N GLY A 85 -39.78 17.23 0.33
CA GLY A 85 -40.61 18.43 0.43
C GLY A 85 -40.17 19.41 1.53
N LEU A 86 -38.97 19.26 2.07
CA LEU A 86 -38.41 20.17 3.06
C LEU A 86 -37.77 21.37 2.35
N GLU A 87 -38.15 22.57 2.78
CA GLU A 87 -37.56 23.82 2.29
C GLU A 87 -36.45 24.32 3.22
N LEU A 88 -35.57 25.17 2.69
CA LEU A 88 -34.53 25.83 3.49
C LEU A 88 -35.16 26.63 4.63
N ALA A 89 -34.62 26.47 5.85
CA ALA A 89 -35.03 27.25 7.00
C ALA A 89 -34.69 28.73 6.80
N ARG A 90 -35.68 29.52 6.40
CA ARG A 90 -35.60 30.98 6.33
C ARG A 90 -36.14 31.57 7.64
N ASN A 91 -35.65 32.74 8.03
CA ASN A 91 -36.06 33.40 9.28
C ASN A 91 -37.60 33.54 9.38
N GLU A 92 -38.25 33.79 8.25
CA GLU A 92 -39.71 33.87 8.09
C GLU A 92 -40.46 32.56 8.41
N ASN A 93 -39.81 31.38 8.29
CA ASN A 93 -40.40 30.06 8.52
C ASN A 93 -39.85 29.35 9.78
N THR A 94 -39.08 30.03 10.64
CA THR A 94 -38.43 29.39 11.81
C THR A 94 -38.86 30.02 13.13
N VAL A 95 -39.30 29.21 14.10
CA VAL A 95 -39.67 29.66 15.45
C VAL A 95 -38.58 29.29 16.45
N ILE A 96 -38.00 30.28 17.13
CA ILE A 96 -36.99 30.06 18.18
C ILE A 96 -37.71 29.78 19.50
N LEU A 97 -37.67 28.53 19.94
CA LEU A 97 -38.18 28.14 21.25
C LEU A 97 -37.16 28.53 22.32
N GLN A 98 -37.46 29.58 23.09
CA GLN A 98 -36.68 29.88 24.28
C GLN A 98 -36.95 28.78 25.32
N PRO A 99 -35.91 28.10 25.85
CA PRO A 99 -36.11 27.09 26.86
C PRO A 99 -36.74 27.74 28.09
N LYS A 100 -37.93 27.26 28.46
CA LYS A 100 -38.62 27.71 29.69
C LYS A 100 -37.70 27.39 30.88
N PRO A 101 -37.46 28.35 31.81
CA PRO A 101 -36.61 28.11 32.95
C PRO A 101 -37.15 26.90 33.73
N VAL A 102 -36.30 25.88 33.85
CA VAL A 102 -36.64 24.65 34.58
C VAL A 102 -36.77 25.03 36.05
N PRO A 103 -37.91 24.75 36.72
CA PRO A 103 -38.02 24.96 38.15
C PRO A 103 -36.92 24.14 38.83
N ARG A 104 -36.11 24.79 39.66
CA ARG A 104 -35.11 24.12 40.50
C ARG A 104 -35.87 23.20 41.44
N PHE A 105 -35.95 21.91 41.11
CA PHE A 105 -36.50 20.91 42.02
C PHE A 105 -35.76 21.06 43.35
N VAL A 106 -36.52 21.29 44.41
CA VAL A 106 -36.01 21.34 45.78
C VAL A 106 -35.43 19.96 46.05
N THR A 107 -34.11 19.84 45.98
CA THR A 107 -33.40 18.66 46.48
C THR A 107 -33.74 18.57 47.96
N ARG A 108 -34.44 17.51 48.37
CA ARG A 108 -34.61 17.15 49.77
C ARG A 108 -33.24 17.27 50.42
N LYS A 109 -33.08 18.17 51.39
CA LYS A 109 -31.87 18.22 52.21
C LYS A 109 -31.76 16.85 52.89
N GLU A 110 -30.66 16.18 52.63
CA GLU A 110 -30.27 14.97 53.33
C GLU A 110 -30.11 15.34 54.81
N GLY A 111 -30.99 14.80 55.66
CA GLY A 111 -30.89 14.92 57.11
C GLY A 111 -32.07 15.52 57.88
N ASP A 112 -33.33 15.15 57.58
CA ASP A 112 -34.44 15.40 58.52
C ASP A 112 -35.09 14.07 58.93
N PRO A 113 -35.00 13.65 60.21
CA PRO A 113 -35.55 12.40 60.71
C PRO A 113 -37.07 12.50 60.98
N SER A 114 -37.73 11.38 60.67
CA SER A 114 -39.13 10.96 60.87
C SER A 114 -40.06 11.82 61.71
#